data_AF-A0A9P8VJH2-F1
#
_entry.id   AF-A0A9P8VJH2-F1
#
_cell.length_a   1.000
_cell.length_b   1.000
_cell.length_c   1.000
_cell.angle_alpha   90.00
_cell.angle_beta   90.00
_cell.angle_gamma   90.00
#
_symmetry.space_group_name_H-M   'P 1'
#
loop_
_entity.id
_entity.type
_entity.pdbx_description
1 polymer ?
#
loop_
_entity_poly.entity_id
_entity_poly.type
_entity_poly.pdbx_seq_one_letter_code
_entity_poly.pdbx_strand_id
1 'polypeptide(L)'
;MDTEKVPDNVDNPHPKQESATDAEAATTPVAATHDAGAASIEADSKSPRSIHGIRWFLVVISILSSIFLYALDNTVVADITPTAVNTFGDAFKLPWLSVGFTLGGVAAVLPFGKLYGLFDAKWLYIISCLIFNIGSAICGAAPSMDVLIFGRVLAGVGGNGMYLGVMTILSVNTSNRERPGYLSYVGLLWGIGTVLGPVVGGAFVESSATWRWAFYINLCVAGLFAPVYLLLIPSFKPRADTKTTVLLREFDLVGSTISVGAIVSIVMAINLGGALYGWGSGQVIGMFVTSAVLFAVFGVQQAYSILTTVTNRIFPAHFLRNWNAVLLFICAAAVNPGSFVPIYYIPLYFQFTRGDSAIEAAIRLLPLICVLSATILASGHLMGRFGYFQPWYIVGSVLTMAGSVLLSRIAPDTPQAQIYGFEILIGIGTGCCVQAGYAVIQALVPPAELAFGISFMMLSQLSGIAFGLAIAGAVFVNGAMTSLSLNLPHASHEELQMMLSGTSGSYYSSLTDSARELAIDAIVKALQKVFIPTYVGAALGLVLSCLFTKRKLFENSAAMAL
;
A
#
# COMPACT_ATOMS: atom_id res chain seq x y z
N MET A 1 -70.82 -51.91 -6.56
CA MET A 1 -70.31 -51.10 -7.68
C MET A 1 -68.80 -51.23 -7.67
N ASP A 2 -68.28 -52.44 -7.81
CA ASP A 2 -68.12 -53.26 -9.05
C ASP A 2 -66.63 -53.12 -9.41
N THR A 3 -65.80 -54.15 -9.62
CA THR A 3 -65.87 -55.61 -9.76
C THR A 3 -64.38 -56.04 -9.74
N GLU A 4 -63.95 -56.96 -8.88
CA GLU A 4 -63.77 -58.40 -9.20
C GLU A 4 -62.60 -58.72 -10.17
N LYS A 5 -61.53 -59.38 -9.67
CA LYS A 5 -61.07 -60.74 -10.08
C LYS A 5 -59.58 -61.02 -9.78
N VAL A 6 -59.38 -61.97 -8.87
CA VAL A 6 -58.29 -62.98 -8.78
C VAL A 6 -58.70 -64.13 -9.74
N PRO A 7 -57.81 -64.88 -10.44
CA PRO A 7 -57.07 -66.07 -9.93
C PRO A 7 -55.71 -66.31 -10.64
N ASP A 8 -54.86 -67.31 -10.42
CA ASP A 8 -54.63 -68.44 -9.50
C ASP A 8 -53.14 -68.79 -9.76
N ASN A 9 -52.32 -69.01 -8.74
CA ASN A 9 -51.83 -70.32 -8.29
C ASN A 9 -51.08 -71.17 -9.35
N VAL A 10 -49.87 -71.65 -9.02
CA VAL A 10 -49.36 -73.03 -9.27
C VAL A 10 -47.87 -73.13 -8.87
N ASP A 11 -47.66 -73.95 -7.85
CA ASP A 11 -46.61 -74.95 -7.59
C ASP A 11 -45.10 -74.63 -7.54
N ASN A 12 -44.59 -74.88 -6.33
CA ASN A 12 -43.22 -75.26 -5.95
C ASN A 12 -42.96 -76.73 -6.40
N PRO A 13 -41.72 -77.16 -6.73
CA PRO A 13 -40.92 -77.86 -5.70
C PRO A 13 -39.38 -77.76 -5.81
N HIS A 14 -38.71 -77.87 -4.65
CA HIS A 14 -37.27 -78.07 -4.31
C HIS A 14 -36.44 -79.07 -5.19
N PRO A 15 -35.09 -79.27 -5.05
CA PRO A 15 -34.01 -78.62 -4.24
C PRO A 15 -32.62 -78.41 -4.97
N LYS A 16 -31.60 -77.92 -4.21
CA LYS A 16 -30.11 -78.02 -4.35
C LYS A 16 -29.35 -76.78 -4.88
N GLN A 17 -28.74 -76.02 -3.96
CA GLN A 17 -27.29 -75.90 -3.65
C GLN A 17 -26.48 -75.03 -4.63
N GLU A 18 -26.15 -73.78 -4.25
CA GLU A 18 -24.81 -73.39 -3.75
C GLU A 18 -24.70 -71.88 -3.43
N SER A 19 -24.06 -71.62 -2.28
CA SER A 19 -23.38 -70.41 -1.79
C SER A 19 -24.00 -69.02 -2.00
N ALA A 20 -24.40 -68.37 -0.91
CA ALA A 20 -23.85 -67.09 -0.44
C ALA A 20 -24.62 -66.58 0.80
N THR A 21 -23.90 -65.83 1.64
CA THR A 21 -24.39 -64.76 2.55
C THR A 21 -25.33 -65.15 3.70
N ASP A 22 -24.82 -65.17 4.94
CA ASP A 22 -24.96 -64.01 5.84
C ASP A 22 -24.47 -64.29 7.27
N ALA A 23 -24.02 -63.20 7.91
CA ALA A 23 -23.70 -62.99 9.33
C ALA A 23 -22.31 -63.41 9.85
N GLU A 24 -21.36 -62.46 9.90
CA GLU A 24 -20.81 -61.95 11.17
C GLU A 24 -19.81 -60.77 10.98
N ALA A 25 -19.95 -59.77 11.86
CA ALA A 25 -18.97 -58.73 12.23
C ALA A 25 -18.50 -57.71 11.17
N ALA A 26 -19.16 -56.54 11.15
CA ALA A 26 -18.68 -55.33 10.50
C ALA A 26 -17.48 -54.72 11.25
N THR A 27 -16.26 -55.02 10.78
CA THR A 27 -15.06 -54.23 11.07
C THR A 27 -14.94 -53.09 10.06
N THR A 28 -15.14 -51.85 10.51
CA THR A 28 -14.83 -50.62 9.75
C THR A 28 -13.30 -50.44 9.60
N PRO A 29 -12.75 -50.17 8.40
CA PRO A 29 -11.35 -49.80 8.26
C PRO A 29 -11.16 -48.29 8.49
N VAL A 30 -10.31 -47.96 9.47
CA VAL A 30 -9.87 -46.61 9.88
C VAL A 30 -8.87 -45.98 8.87
N ALA A 31 -8.81 -46.45 7.62
CA ALA A 31 -7.73 -46.11 6.70
C ALA A 31 -7.96 -44.86 5.82
N ALA A 32 -9.16 -44.31 5.73
CA ALA A 32 -9.49 -43.27 4.73
C ALA A 32 -9.17 -41.81 5.15
N THR A 33 -8.79 -41.54 6.40
CA THR A 33 -8.54 -40.17 6.89
C THR A 33 -7.08 -39.73 6.79
N HIS A 34 -6.14 -40.64 6.58
CA HIS A 34 -4.71 -40.29 6.45
C HIS A 34 -4.30 -39.85 5.03
N ASP A 35 -4.96 -40.35 3.98
CA ASP A 35 -4.61 -40.02 2.59
C ASP A 35 -5.11 -38.64 2.14
N ALA A 36 -6.24 -38.14 2.68
CA ALA A 36 -6.73 -36.80 2.36
C ALA A 36 -5.80 -35.69 2.92
N GLY A 37 -5.18 -35.94 4.08
CA GLY A 37 -4.19 -35.05 4.67
C GLY A 37 -2.89 -35.01 3.87
N ALA A 38 -2.36 -36.17 3.47
CA ALA A 38 -1.14 -36.27 2.67
C ALA A 38 -1.31 -35.66 1.26
N ALA A 39 -2.44 -35.91 0.59
CA ALA A 39 -2.73 -35.34 -0.74
C ALA A 39 -2.90 -33.81 -0.71
N SER A 40 -3.46 -33.25 0.37
CA SER A 40 -3.59 -31.80 0.54
C SER A 40 -2.25 -31.09 0.81
N ILE A 41 -1.33 -31.76 1.49
CA ILE A 41 0.04 -31.26 1.77
C ILE A 41 0.91 -31.32 0.50
N GLU A 42 0.75 -32.35 -0.33
CA GLU A 42 1.46 -32.45 -1.62
C GLU A 42 0.95 -31.43 -2.65
N ALA A 43 -0.35 -31.15 -2.70
CA ALA A 43 -0.94 -30.16 -3.59
C ALA A 43 -0.48 -28.72 -3.30
N ASP A 44 -0.25 -28.37 -2.03
CA ASP A 44 0.25 -27.04 -1.62
C ASP A 44 1.77 -26.87 -1.90
N SER A 45 2.46 -27.94 -2.32
CA SER A 45 3.90 -27.96 -2.61
C SER A 45 4.26 -27.78 -4.10
N LYS A 46 3.32 -28.07 -5.03
CA LYS A 46 3.57 -27.87 -6.47
C LYS A 46 3.37 -26.41 -6.83
N SER A 47 4.42 -25.80 -7.37
CA SER A 47 4.40 -24.40 -7.82
C SER A 47 3.29 -24.18 -8.86
N PRO A 48 2.37 -23.22 -8.66
CA PRO A 48 1.25 -22.98 -9.58
C PRO A 48 1.68 -22.32 -10.90
N ARG A 49 2.94 -21.93 -11.05
CA ARG A 49 3.43 -21.22 -12.25
C ARG A 49 3.71 -22.17 -13.41
N SER A 50 3.50 -21.65 -14.62
CA SER A 50 3.87 -22.33 -15.87
C SER A 50 5.34 -22.14 -16.26
N ILE A 51 6.00 -21.09 -15.77
CA ILE A 51 7.35 -20.68 -16.17
C ILE A 51 8.32 -20.80 -14.99
N HIS A 52 9.50 -21.38 -15.23
CA HIS A 52 10.50 -21.68 -14.20
C HIS A 52 11.91 -21.19 -14.60
N GLY A 53 12.84 -21.23 -13.64
CA GLY A 53 14.26 -20.91 -13.86
C GLY A 53 14.51 -19.46 -14.26
N ILE A 54 15.42 -19.25 -15.21
CA ILE A 54 15.85 -17.91 -15.66
C ILE A 54 14.68 -17.07 -16.19
N ARG A 55 13.70 -17.70 -16.86
CA ARG A 55 12.53 -16.99 -17.40
C ARG A 55 11.66 -16.41 -16.29
N TRP A 56 11.48 -17.14 -15.20
CA TRP A 56 10.75 -16.62 -14.03
C TRP A 56 11.53 -15.52 -13.32
N PHE A 57 12.85 -15.69 -13.17
CA PHE A 57 13.71 -14.64 -12.62
C PHE A 57 13.59 -13.33 -13.42
N LEU A 58 13.61 -13.43 -14.76
CA LEU A 58 13.40 -12.28 -15.65
C LEU A 58 12.02 -11.65 -15.46
N VAL A 59 10.95 -12.43 -15.32
CA VAL A 59 9.61 -11.90 -15.02
C VAL A 59 9.62 -11.12 -13.72
N VAL A 60 10.15 -11.71 -12.64
CA VAL A 60 10.17 -11.11 -11.30
C VAL A 60 10.95 -9.81 -11.29
N ILE A 61 12.18 -9.79 -11.82
CA ILE A 61 12.99 -8.56 -11.84
C ILE A 61 12.33 -7.46 -12.71
N SER A 62 11.69 -7.85 -13.81
CA SER A 62 11.02 -6.90 -14.70
C SER A 62 9.82 -6.28 -14.00
N ILE A 63 8.93 -7.07 -13.39
CA ILE A 63 7.76 -6.52 -12.69
C ILE A 63 8.15 -5.73 -11.44
N LEU A 64 9.20 -6.13 -10.72
CA LEU A 64 9.71 -5.39 -9.57
C LEU A 64 10.39 -4.07 -9.96
N SER A 65 10.98 -3.98 -11.15
CA SER A 65 11.52 -2.71 -11.67
C SER A 65 10.45 -1.63 -11.75
N SER A 66 9.21 -2.02 -12.06
CA SER A 66 8.06 -1.13 -12.15
C SER A 66 7.72 -0.49 -10.80
N ILE A 67 7.87 -1.25 -9.70
CA ILE A 67 7.69 -0.76 -8.32
C ILE A 67 8.81 0.18 -7.92
N PHE A 68 10.04 -0.17 -8.29
CA PHE A 68 11.20 0.69 -8.06
C PHE A 68 11.01 2.06 -8.73
N LEU A 69 10.60 2.09 -10.00
CA LEU A 69 10.33 3.34 -10.72
C LEU A 69 9.18 4.11 -10.11
N TYR A 70 8.09 3.44 -9.72
CA TYR A 70 6.95 4.10 -9.09
C TYR A 70 7.33 4.77 -7.76
N ALA A 71 8.13 4.09 -6.93
CA ALA A 71 8.62 4.65 -5.68
C ALA A 71 9.64 5.79 -5.89
N LEU A 72 10.56 5.62 -6.85
CA LEU A 72 11.54 6.65 -7.24
C LEU A 72 10.84 7.91 -7.75
N ASP A 73 9.87 7.76 -8.67
CA ASP A 73 9.11 8.86 -9.26
C ASP A 73 8.22 9.59 -8.24
N ASN A 74 7.82 8.91 -7.17
CA ASN A 74 7.10 9.53 -6.06
C ASN A 74 8.01 10.50 -5.27
N THR A 75 9.27 10.14 -5.02
CA THR A 75 10.17 10.94 -4.17
C THR A 75 11.06 11.91 -4.94
N VAL A 76 11.42 11.61 -6.20
CA VAL A 76 12.27 12.46 -7.04
C VAL A 76 11.69 13.87 -7.24
N VAL A 77 10.36 13.99 -7.20
CA VAL A 77 9.66 15.27 -7.42
C VAL A 77 10.01 16.30 -6.35
N ALA A 78 10.30 15.87 -5.12
CA ALA A 78 10.65 16.77 -4.02
C ALA A 78 11.88 17.62 -4.37
N ASP A 79 12.87 17.02 -5.01
CA ASP A 79 14.14 17.68 -5.39
C ASP A 79 14.01 18.53 -6.66
N ILE A 80 13.11 18.13 -7.56
CA ILE A 80 12.85 18.86 -8.81
C ILE A 80 11.99 20.10 -8.56
N THR A 81 11.17 20.05 -7.51
CA THR A 81 10.14 21.05 -7.21
C THR A 81 10.67 22.49 -7.26
N PRO A 82 11.78 22.87 -6.60
CA PRO A 82 12.31 24.23 -6.68
C PRO A 82 12.69 24.65 -8.11
N THR A 83 13.34 23.77 -8.87
CA THR A 83 13.78 24.03 -10.25
C THR A 83 12.62 24.13 -11.23
N ALA A 84 11.57 23.32 -11.03
CA ALA A 84 10.34 23.40 -11.81
C ALA A 84 9.63 24.76 -11.62
N VAL A 85 9.62 25.31 -10.41
CA VAL A 85 9.10 26.67 -10.15
C VAL A 85 9.90 27.72 -10.88
N ASN A 86 11.22 27.67 -10.78
CA ASN A 86 12.09 28.62 -11.49
C ASN A 86 11.87 28.57 -13.01
N THR A 87 11.45 27.41 -13.54
CA THR A 87 11.14 27.24 -14.96
C THR A 87 9.78 27.84 -15.35
N PHE A 88 8.74 27.68 -14.52
CA PHE A 88 7.36 28.02 -14.89
C PHE A 88 6.75 29.24 -14.19
N GLY A 89 7.37 29.73 -13.11
CA GLY A 89 6.94 30.92 -12.36
C GLY A 89 5.66 30.76 -11.52
N ASP A 90 5.12 29.55 -11.36
CA ASP A 90 3.82 29.32 -10.70
C ASP A 90 3.98 28.60 -9.35
N ALA A 91 4.46 29.33 -8.34
CA ALA A 91 4.76 28.80 -7.01
C ALA A 91 3.51 28.36 -6.22
N PHE A 92 2.33 28.93 -6.51
CA PHE A 92 1.09 28.56 -5.81
C PHE A 92 0.63 27.13 -6.09
N LYS A 93 1.05 26.58 -7.24
CA LYS A 93 0.70 25.22 -7.66
C LYS A 93 1.68 24.16 -7.16
N LEU A 94 2.67 24.54 -6.37
CA LEU A 94 3.71 23.64 -5.85
C LEU A 94 3.20 22.37 -5.16
N PRO A 95 2.24 22.45 -4.22
CA PRO A 95 1.77 21.26 -3.51
C PRO A 95 1.20 20.21 -4.46
N TRP A 96 0.64 20.63 -5.61
CA TRP A 96 0.01 19.74 -6.58
C TRP A 96 0.97 18.77 -7.26
N LEU A 97 2.28 19.04 -7.29
CA LEU A 97 3.26 18.13 -7.88
C LEU A 97 3.37 16.81 -7.12
N SER A 98 3.28 16.85 -5.80
CA SER A 98 3.27 15.67 -4.94
C SER A 98 1.86 15.12 -4.75
N VAL A 99 0.88 16.02 -4.57
CA VAL A 99 -0.52 15.65 -4.32
C VAL A 99 -1.14 14.98 -5.54
N GLY A 100 -0.90 15.47 -6.75
CA GLY A 100 -1.50 14.91 -7.97
C GLY A 100 -1.16 13.43 -8.15
N PHE A 101 0.09 13.05 -7.91
CA PHE A 101 0.55 11.67 -8.00
C PHE A 101 -0.13 10.76 -6.96
N THR A 102 -0.15 11.19 -5.70
CA THR A 102 -0.82 10.46 -4.62
C THR A 102 -2.32 10.36 -4.87
N LEU A 103 -2.94 11.46 -5.29
CA LEU A 103 -4.36 11.56 -5.60
C LEU A 103 -4.78 10.55 -6.67
N GLY A 104 -4.05 10.54 -7.80
CA GLY A 104 -4.27 9.58 -8.88
C GLY A 104 -4.10 8.13 -8.42
N GLY A 105 -3.08 7.86 -7.60
CA GLY A 105 -2.82 6.52 -7.07
C GLY A 105 -3.92 6.00 -6.15
N VAL A 106 -4.22 6.73 -5.08
CA VAL A 106 -5.20 6.28 -4.05
C VAL A 106 -6.60 6.18 -4.65
N ALA A 107 -7.02 7.13 -5.49
CA ALA A 107 -8.34 7.11 -6.11
C ALA A 107 -8.53 5.90 -7.05
N ALA A 108 -7.45 5.38 -7.63
CA ALA A 108 -7.50 4.28 -8.58
C ALA A 108 -7.50 2.88 -7.91
N VAL A 109 -7.29 2.77 -6.60
CA VAL A 109 -7.17 1.48 -5.87
C VAL A 109 -8.38 0.58 -6.06
N LEU A 110 -9.59 1.08 -5.79
CA LEU A 110 -10.81 0.29 -5.89
C LEU A 110 -11.17 -0.05 -7.35
N PRO A 111 -11.12 0.92 -8.31
CA PRO A 111 -11.29 0.62 -9.73
C PRO A 111 -10.34 -0.48 -10.22
N PHE A 112 -9.02 -0.34 -10.00
CA PHE A 112 -8.07 -1.36 -10.42
C PHE A 112 -8.27 -2.68 -9.68
N GLY A 113 -8.60 -2.66 -8.39
CA GLY A 113 -8.94 -3.85 -7.64
C GLY A 113 -10.07 -4.66 -8.29
N LYS A 114 -11.12 -3.98 -8.76
CA LYS A 114 -12.20 -4.64 -9.51
C LYS A 114 -11.75 -5.11 -10.89
N LEU A 115 -10.99 -4.28 -11.61
CA LEU A 115 -10.47 -4.66 -12.94
C LEU A 115 -9.60 -5.92 -12.87
N TYR A 116 -8.67 -6.03 -11.92
CA TYR A 116 -7.82 -7.22 -11.74
C TYR A 116 -8.60 -8.47 -11.32
N GLY A 117 -9.79 -8.32 -10.73
CA GLY A 117 -10.71 -9.42 -10.47
C GLY A 117 -11.55 -9.85 -11.68
N LEU A 118 -11.63 -9.04 -12.74
CA LEU A 118 -12.46 -9.29 -13.92
C LEU A 118 -11.63 -9.66 -15.17
N PHE A 119 -10.58 -8.90 -15.45
CA PHE A 119 -9.79 -9.00 -16.68
C PHE A 119 -8.45 -9.70 -16.46
N ASP A 120 -7.75 -9.94 -17.56
CA ASP A 120 -6.43 -10.56 -17.56
C ASP A 120 -5.40 -9.69 -16.83
N ALA A 121 -4.78 -10.25 -15.77
CA ALA A 121 -3.82 -9.54 -14.94
C ALA A 121 -2.58 -9.09 -15.73
N LYS A 122 -2.13 -9.87 -16.74
CA LYS A 122 -1.00 -9.50 -17.58
C LYS A 122 -1.28 -8.23 -18.37
N TRP A 123 -2.41 -8.21 -19.07
CA TRP A 123 -2.76 -7.08 -19.96
C TRP A 123 -3.10 -5.84 -19.16
N LEU A 124 -3.78 -5.96 -18.02
CA LEU A 124 -4.01 -4.83 -17.12
C LEU A 124 -2.70 -4.25 -16.57
N TYR A 125 -1.73 -5.10 -16.20
CA TYR A 125 -0.41 -4.64 -15.79
C TYR A 125 0.31 -3.87 -16.92
N ILE A 126 0.30 -4.40 -18.16
CA ILE A 126 0.89 -3.72 -19.31
C ILE A 126 0.21 -2.37 -19.60
N ILE A 127 -1.12 -2.32 -19.54
CA ILE A 127 -1.88 -1.07 -19.71
C ILE A 127 -1.53 -0.08 -18.61
N SER A 128 -1.41 -0.54 -17.36
CA SER A 128 -1.02 0.31 -16.23
C SER A 128 0.40 0.87 -16.39
N CYS A 129 1.35 0.04 -16.84
CA CYS A 129 2.69 0.49 -17.22
C CYS A 129 2.62 1.55 -18.32
N LEU A 130 1.79 1.36 -19.34
CA LEU A 130 1.65 2.33 -20.42
C LEU A 130 1.09 3.66 -19.90
N ILE A 131 0.05 3.64 -19.06
CA ILE A 131 -0.52 4.84 -18.44
C ILE A 131 0.53 5.59 -17.60
N PHE A 132 1.32 4.87 -16.79
CA PHE A 132 2.40 5.45 -15.99
C PHE A 132 3.47 6.12 -16.85
N ASN A 133 3.86 5.46 -17.94
CA ASN A 133 4.87 5.99 -18.86
C ASN A 133 4.36 7.18 -19.68
N ILE A 134 3.09 7.19 -20.09
CA ILE A 134 2.47 8.35 -20.73
C ILE A 134 2.44 9.52 -19.74
N GLY A 135 2.04 9.29 -18.49
CA GLY A 135 2.09 10.32 -17.44
C GLY A 135 3.50 10.87 -17.23
N SER A 136 4.50 10.00 -17.13
CA SER A 136 5.92 10.38 -17.03
C SER A 136 6.40 11.17 -18.26
N ALA A 137 6.00 10.77 -19.47
CA ALA A 137 6.34 11.47 -20.70
C ALA A 137 5.77 12.90 -20.71
N ILE A 138 4.52 13.06 -20.26
CA ILE A 138 3.85 14.36 -20.12
C ILE A 138 4.59 15.23 -19.10
N CYS A 139 5.01 14.66 -17.96
CA CYS A 139 5.82 15.40 -16.97
C CYS A 139 7.14 15.90 -17.55
N GLY A 140 7.88 15.04 -18.25
CA GLY A 140 9.15 15.41 -18.87
C GLY A 140 9.00 16.44 -20.00
N ALA A 141 7.90 16.37 -20.76
CA ALA A 141 7.62 17.27 -21.88
C ALA A 141 6.81 18.52 -21.49
N ALA A 142 6.52 18.72 -20.20
CA ALA A 142 5.58 19.74 -19.75
C ALA A 142 6.04 21.17 -20.14
N PRO A 143 5.18 21.96 -20.82
CA PRO A 143 5.43 23.37 -21.10
C PRO A 143 4.91 24.29 -19.98
N SER A 144 4.09 23.78 -19.06
CA SER A 144 3.51 24.53 -17.96
C SER A 144 3.29 23.66 -16.72
N MET A 145 3.08 24.31 -15.57
CA MET A 145 2.81 23.63 -14.30
C MET A 145 1.53 22.78 -14.35
N ASP A 146 0.47 23.24 -15.04
CA ASP A 146 -0.79 22.50 -15.16
C ASP A 146 -0.62 21.18 -15.93
N VAL A 147 0.16 21.20 -17.01
CA VAL A 147 0.47 19.99 -17.78
C VAL A 147 1.32 19.02 -16.96
N LEU A 148 2.27 19.54 -16.19
CA LEU A 148 3.07 18.74 -15.28
C LEU A 148 2.19 18.06 -14.22
N ILE A 149 1.27 18.80 -13.58
CA ILE A 149 0.32 18.26 -12.60
C ILE A 149 -0.57 17.19 -13.21
N PHE A 150 -1.09 17.43 -14.43
CA PHE A 150 -1.88 16.43 -15.15
C PHE A 150 -1.09 15.14 -15.40
N GLY A 151 0.16 15.28 -15.84
CA GLY A 151 1.10 14.16 -15.99
C GLY A 151 1.31 13.39 -14.68
N ARG A 152 1.45 14.10 -13.55
CA ARG A 152 1.60 13.50 -12.21
C ARG A 152 0.36 12.70 -11.82
N VAL A 153 -0.85 13.23 -12.05
CA VAL A 153 -2.11 12.50 -11.77
C VAL A 153 -2.17 11.23 -12.60
N LEU A 154 -1.87 11.31 -13.90
CA LEU A 154 -1.89 10.15 -14.79
C LEU A 154 -0.85 9.10 -14.40
N ALA A 155 0.37 9.54 -14.04
CA ALA A 155 1.41 8.67 -13.51
C ALA A 155 0.96 7.98 -12.21
N GLY A 156 0.34 8.72 -11.29
CA GLY A 156 -0.25 8.16 -10.07
C GLY A 156 -1.24 7.02 -10.35
N VAL A 157 -2.19 7.25 -11.27
CA VAL A 157 -3.19 6.24 -11.68
C VAL A 157 -2.51 4.99 -12.24
N GLY A 158 -1.59 5.15 -13.20
CA GLY A 158 -0.88 4.02 -13.81
C GLY A 158 0.01 3.28 -12.83
N GLY A 159 0.70 4.00 -11.95
CA GLY A 159 1.61 3.44 -10.97
C GLY A 159 0.92 2.60 -9.89
N ASN A 160 -0.26 3.02 -9.42
CA ASN A 160 -1.04 2.18 -8.51
C ASN A 160 -1.63 0.94 -9.21
N GLY A 161 -2.02 1.08 -10.48
CA GLY A 161 -2.39 -0.06 -11.32
C GLY A 161 -1.24 -1.06 -11.45
N MET A 162 -0.01 -0.59 -11.71
CA MET A 162 1.20 -1.41 -11.71
C MET A 162 1.40 -2.09 -10.37
N TYR A 163 1.27 -1.36 -9.25
CA TYR A 163 1.46 -1.90 -7.92
C TYR A 163 0.50 -3.06 -7.63
N LEU A 164 -0.81 -2.89 -7.89
CA LEU A 164 -1.79 -3.97 -7.80
C LEU A 164 -1.48 -5.12 -8.76
N GLY A 165 -1.01 -4.82 -9.97
CA GLY A 165 -0.63 -5.81 -10.97
C GLY A 165 0.53 -6.67 -10.53
N VAL A 166 1.60 -6.09 -9.98
CA VAL A 166 2.75 -6.84 -9.45
C VAL A 166 2.30 -7.74 -8.31
N MET A 167 1.54 -7.20 -7.35
CA MET A 167 1.00 -7.99 -6.24
C MET A 167 0.15 -9.16 -6.76
N THR A 168 -0.71 -8.93 -7.75
CA THR A 168 -1.58 -9.96 -8.34
C THR A 168 -0.77 -11.02 -9.11
N ILE A 169 0.12 -10.61 -10.00
CA ILE A 169 0.95 -11.52 -10.84
C ILE A 169 1.83 -12.40 -9.96
N LEU A 170 2.48 -11.84 -8.94
CA LEU A 170 3.25 -12.63 -7.99
C LEU A 170 2.35 -13.62 -7.27
N SER A 171 1.20 -13.17 -6.79
CA SER A 171 0.30 -14.00 -5.97
C SER A 171 -0.29 -15.20 -6.69
N VAL A 172 -0.69 -15.05 -7.96
CA VAL A 172 -1.28 -16.13 -8.76
C VAL A 172 -0.24 -17.11 -9.30
N ASN A 173 1.03 -16.72 -9.35
CA ASN A 173 2.14 -17.57 -9.81
C ASN A 173 2.99 -18.14 -8.67
N THR A 174 2.64 -17.88 -7.41
CA THR A 174 3.39 -18.36 -6.24
C THR A 174 2.51 -19.25 -5.35
N SER A 175 3.13 -20.32 -4.84
CA SER A 175 2.52 -21.16 -3.81
C SER A 175 2.29 -20.37 -2.52
N ASN A 176 1.38 -20.82 -1.66
CA ASN A 176 1.05 -20.13 -0.42
C ASN A 176 2.30 -19.93 0.49
N ARG A 177 3.24 -20.88 0.48
CA ARG A 177 4.46 -20.83 1.29
C ARG A 177 5.51 -19.85 0.80
N GLU A 178 5.71 -19.72 -0.51
CA GLU A 178 6.72 -18.80 -1.06
C GLU A 178 6.15 -17.39 -1.32
N ARG A 179 4.83 -17.25 -1.48
CA ARG A 179 4.14 -15.98 -1.75
C ARG A 179 4.57 -14.86 -0.79
N PRO A 180 4.60 -15.05 0.55
CA PRO A 180 5.09 -14.02 1.47
C PRO A 180 6.51 -13.52 1.15
N GLY A 181 7.41 -14.40 0.70
CA GLY A 181 8.77 -14.04 0.30
C GLY A 181 8.83 -13.26 -1.02
N TYR A 182 7.94 -13.54 -1.97
CA TYR A 182 7.87 -12.75 -3.21
C TYR A 182 7.24 -11.38 -2.98
N LEU A 183 6.18 -11.30 -2.18
CA LEU A 183 5.52 -10.02 -1.86
C LEU A 183 6.43 -9.11 -1.03
N SER A 184 7.35 -9.67 -0.23
CA SER A 184 8.33 -8.85 0.49
C SER A 184 9.36 -8.18 -0.43
N TYR A 185 9.69 -8.75 -1.59
CA TYR A 185 10.51 -8.07 -2.59
C TYR A 185 9.87 -6.76 -3.07
N VAL A 186 8.54 -6.69 -3.12
CA VAL A 186 7.84 -5.45 -3.48
C VAL A 186 8.14 -4.33 -2.48
N GLY A 187 8.15 -4.64 -1.18
CA GLY A 187 8.51 -3.66 -0.15
C GLY A 187 9.99 -3.27 -0.17
N LEU A 188 10.88 -4.22 -0.47
CA LEU A 188 12.31 -3.95 -0.67
C LEU A 188 12.54 -2.93 -1.80
N LEU A 189 12.00 -3.20 -2.99
CA LEU A 189 12.22 -2.32 -4.15
C LEU A 189 11.54 -0.95 -3.97
N TRP A 190 10.42 -0.91 -3.25
CA TRP A 190 9.79 0.34 -2.85
C TRP A 190 10.71 1.17 -1.94
N GLY A 191 11.30 0.55 -0.92
CA GLY A 191 12.25 1.20 0.00
C GLY A 191 13.48 1.74 -0.74
N ILE A 192 14.07 0.93 -1.62
CA ILE A 192 15.23 1.34 -2.44
C ILE A 192 14.86 2.52 -3.35
N GLY A 193 13.71 2.46 -4.03
CA GLY A 193 13.24 3.56 -4.89
C GLY A 193 13.03 4.86 -4.11
N THR A 194 12.46 4.77 -2.90
CA THR A 194 12.23 5.93 -2.02
C THR A 194 13.55 6.64 -1.67
N VAL A 195 14.63 5.89 -1.36
CA VAL A 195 15.97 6.44 -1.05
C VAL A 195 16.65 7.02 -2.29
N LEU A 196 16.56 6.30 -3.41
CA LEU A 196 17.27 6.69 -4.62
C LEU A 196 16.60 7.85 -5.34
N GLY A 197 15.33 8.15 -5.08
CA GLY A 197 14.64 9.32 -5.63
C GLY A 197 15.42 10.61 -5.43
N PRO A 198 15.75 11.02 -4.19
CA PRO A 198 16.53 12.24 -3.99
C PRO A 198 17.92 12.21 -4.65
N VAL A 199 18.61 11.06 -4.57
CA VAL A 199 19.94 10.92 -5.19
C VAL A 199 19.88 11.13 -6.70
N VAL A 200 18.91 10.51 -7.36
CA VAL A 200 18.70 10.61 -8.82
C VAL A 200 18.16 11.99 -9.20
N GLY A 201 17.26 12.55 -8.40
CA GLY A 201 16.65 13.86 -8.59
C GLY A 201 17.67 14.98 -8.53
N GLY A 202 18.45 15.05 -7.44
CA GLY A 202 19.56 15.98 -7.29
C GLY A 202 20.57 15.88 -8.43
N ALA A 203 20.98 14.66 -8.81
CA ALA A 203 21.93 14.44 -9.90
C ALA A 203 21.42 14.98 -11.25
N PHE A 204 20.12 14.83 -11.57
CA PHE A 204 19.55 15.39 -12.80
C PHE A 204 19.33 16.90 -12.75
N VAL A 205 19.07 17.46 -11.57
CA VAL A 205 18.96 18.92 -11.38
C VAL A 205 20.32 19.60 -11.61
N GLU A 206 21.41 19.00 -11.14
CA GLU A 206 22.77 19.52 -11.32
C GLU A 206 23.34 19.25 -12.72
N SER A 207 22.84 18.23 -13.41
CA SER A 207 23.30 17.82 -14.73
C SER A 207 22.81 18.74 -15.87
N SER A 208 23.60 18.81 -16.95
CA SER A 208 23.19 19.43 -18.22
C SER A 208 21.97 18.75 -18.85
N ALA A 209 21.63 17.52 -18.42
CA ALA A 209 20.45 16.81 -18.86
C ALA A 209 19.13 17.47 -18.40
N THR A 210 19.14 18.38 -17.42
CA THR A 210 17.95 19.03 -16.82
C THR A 210 17.05 18.09 -16.01
N TRP A 211 16.24 18.67 -15.12
CA TRP A 211 15.30 17.94 -14.26
C TRP A 211 14.27 17.08 -14.99
N ARG A 212 14.00 17.36 -16.28
CA ARG A 212 13.01 16.61 -17.09
C ARG A 212 13.38 15.13 -17.24
N TRP A 213 14.66 14.80 -17.20
CA TRP A 213 15.14 13.42 -17.32
C TRP A 213 14.82 12.53 -16.13
N ALA A 214 14.53 13.12 -14.98
CA ALA A 214 13.99 12.38 -13.84
C ALA A 214 12.65 11.70 -14.16
N PHE A 215 11.88 12.22 -15.13
CA PHE A 215 10.67 11.57 -15.63
C PHE A 215 10.93 10.66 -16.83
N TYR A 216 11.86 11.04 -17.72
CA TYR A 216 12.19 10.21 -18.89
C TYR A 216 12.89 8.88 -18.55
N ILE A 217 13.58 8.79 -17.41
CA ILE A 217 14.20 7.54 -16.96
C ILE A 217 13.19 6.40 -16.82
N ASN A 218 11.93 6.72 -16.43
CA ASN A 218 10.85 5.75 -16.33
C ASN A 218 10.59 5.06 -17.68
N LEU A 219 10.59 5.83 -18.78
CA LEU A 219 10.37 5.35 -20.14
C LEU A 219 11.52 4.45 -20.60
N CYS A 220 12.76 4.82 -20.29
CA CYS A 220 13.94 4.03 -20.65
C CYS A 220 13.88 2.63 -20.00
N VAL A 221 13.58 2.58 -18.70
CA VAL A 221 13.52 1.31 -17.97
C VAL A 221 12.29 0.50 -18.38
N ALA A 222 11.15 1.13 -18.60
CA ALA A 222 9.96 0.45 -19.13
C ALA A 222 10.19 -0.12 -20.52
N GLY A 223 10.88 0.61 -21.40
CA GLY A 223 11.28 0.16 -22.74
C GLY A 223 12.24 -1.03 -22.69
N LEU A 224 13.21 -1.01 -21.78
CA LEU A 224 14.15 -2.12 -21.56
C LEU A 224 13.42 -3.42 -21.18
N PHE A 225 12.41 -3.35 -20.32
CA PHE A 225 11.67 -4.53 -19.85
C PHE A 225 10.42 -4.88 -20.69
N ALA A 226 10.05 -4.05 -21.67
CA ALA A 226 8.90 -4.28 -22.54
C ALA A 226 8.88 -5.67 -23.21
N PRO A 227 9.99 -6.24 -23.71
CA PRO A 227 10.00 -7.60 -24.26
C PRO A 227 9.58 -8.66 -23.23
N VAL A 228 9.98 -8.50 -21.97
CA VAL A 228 9.61 -9.43 -20.89
C VAL A 228 8.12 -9.31 -20.58
N TYR A 229 7.59 -8.09 -20.53
CA TYR A 229 6.17 -7.85 -20.29
C TYR A 229 5.29 -8.52 -21.35
N LEU A 230 5.67 -8.37 -22.62
CA LEU A 230 4.90 -8.91 -23.75
C LEU A 230 5.05 -10.42 -23.88
N LEU A 231 6.27 -10.97 -23.76
CA LEU A 231 6.57 -12.34 -24.14
C LEU A 231 6.60 -13.32 -22.96
N LEU A 232 7.01 -12.90 -21.77
CA LEU A 232 7.29 -13.81 -20.65
C LEU A 232 6.27 -13.77 -19.52
N ILE A 233 5.55 -12.67 -19.28
CA ILE A 233 4.54 -12.65 -18.21
C ILE A 233 3.43 -13.67 -18.55
N PRO A 234 3.11 -14.62 -17.63
CA PRO A 234 1.98 -15.53 -17.79
C PRO A 234 0.65 -14.77 -17.80
N SER A 235 -0.23 -15.10 -18.74
CA SER A 235 -1.62 -14.62 -18.72
C SER A 235 -2.36 -15.31 -17.58
N PHE A 236 -3.12 -14.52 -16.81
CA PHE A 236 -4.00 -15.03 -15.76
C PHE A 236 -5.36 -14.35 -15.92
N LYS A 237 -6.37 -15.15 -16.27
CA LYS A 237 -7.76 -14.70 -16.47
C LYS A 237 -8.62 -15.24 -15.33
N PRO A 238 -9.00 -14.40 -14.35
CA PRO A 238 -9.86 -14.84 -13.25
C PRO A 238 -11.18 -15.46 -13.73
N ARG A 239 -11.71 -14.96 -14.86
CA ARG A 239 -12.97 -15.41 -15.48
C ARG A 239 -12.76 -15.80 -16.95
N ALA A 240 -11.99 -16.86 -17.19
CA ALA A 240 -11.57 -17.29 -18.54
C ALA A 240 -12.74 -17.56 -19.50
N ASP A 241 -13.87 -18.08 -19.00
CA ASP A 241 -15.02 -18.50 -19.81
C ASP A 241 -16.02 -17.36 -20.10
N THR A 242 -15.78 -16.15 -19.58
CA THR A 242 -16.72 -15.04 -19.69
C THR A 242 -16.35 -14.07 -20.81
N LYS A 243 -17.32 -13.68 -21.63
CA LYS A 243 -17.11 -12.70 -22.71
C LYS A 243 -16.76 -11.32 -22.15
N THR A 244 -15.82 -10.61 -22.78
CA THR A 244 -15.40 -9.25 -22.39
C THR A 244 -16.56 -8.26 -22.26
N THR A 245 -17.58 -8.37 -23.11
CA THR A 245 -18.78 -7.50 -23.05
C THR A 245 -19.61 -7.70 -21.78
N VAL A 246 -19.62 -8.91 -21.23
CA VAL A 246 -20.27 -9.21 -19.95
C VAL A 246 -19.43 -8.65 -18.81
N LEU A 247 -18.11 -8.88 -18.83
CA LEU A 247 -17.18 -8.35 -17.83
C LEU A 247 -17.24 -6.82 -17.72
N LEU A 248 -17.36 -6.12 -18.85
CA LEU A 248 -17.51 -4.65 -18.87
C LEU A 248 -18.81 -4.18 -18.20
N ARG A 249 -19.89 -4.95 -18.29
CA ARG A 249 -21.17 -4.65 -17.61
C ARG A 249 -21.12 -4.98 -16.12
N GLU A 250 -20.22 -5.85 -15.69
CA GLU A 250 -20.01 -6.20 -14.28
C GLU A 250 -19.11 -5.21 -13.53
N PHE A 251 -18.49 -4.27 -14.25
CA PHE A 251 -17.74 -3.19 -13.64
C PHE A 251 -18.71 -2.18 -12.99
N ASP A 252 -18.61 -2.03 -11.67
CA ASP A 252 -19.42 -1.09 -10.89
C ASP A 252 -18.96 0.35 -11.14
N LEU A 253 -19.41 0.93 -12.26
CA LEU A 253 -19.05 2.28 -12.67
C LEU A 253 -19.56 3.33 -11.69
N VAL A 254 -20.77 3.15 -11.17
CA VAL A 254 -21.39 4.07 -10.21
C VAL A 254 -20.60 4.07 -8.90
N GLY A 255 -20.35 2.90 -8.32
CA GLY A 255 -19.52 2.77 -7.12
C GLY A 255 -18.09 3.30 -7.35
N SER A 256 -17.51 3.06 -8.53
CA SER A 256 -16.21 3.61 -8.91
C SER A 256 -16.20 5.13 -8.87
N THR A 257 -17.14 5.79 -9.56
CA THR A 257 -17.20 7.26 -9.61
C THR A 257 -17.42 7.88 -8.23
N ILE A 258 -18.31 7.31 -7.42
CA ILE A 258 -18.57 7.81 -6.06
C ILE A 258 -17.32 7.62 -5.18
N SER A 259 -16.67 6.45 -5.25
CA SER A 259 -15.45 6.18 -4.47
C SER A 259 -14.28 7.09 -4.86
N VAL A 260 -14.07 7.30 -6.15
CA VAL A 260 -13.07 8.25 -6.68
C VAL A 260 -13.36 9.65 -6.17
N GLY A 261 -14.60 10.13 -6.28
CA GLY A 261 -14.98 11.45 -5.76
C GLY A 261 -14.76 11.59 -4.25
N ALA A 262 -15.10 10.57 -3.47
CA ALA A 262 -14.92 10.57 -2.01
C ALA A 262 -13.45 10.62 -1.61
N ILE A 263 -12.62 9.77 -2.23
CA ILE A 263 -11.17 9.68 -2.01
C ILE A 263 -10.48 10.96 -2.47
N VAL A 264 -10.82 11.46 -3.66
CA VAL A 264 -10.27 12.70 -4.19
C VAL A 264 -10.56 13.85 -3.24
N SER A 265 -11.81 13.98 -2.78
CA SER A 265 -12.22 15.06 -1.87
C SER A 265 -11.48 15.02 -0.54
N ILE A 266 -11.30 13.84 0.08
CA ILE A 266 -10.58 13.74 1.37
C ILE A 266 -9.09 13.98 1.22
N VAL A 267 -8.45 13.38 0.20
CA VAL A 267 -7.02 13.56 -0.05
C VAL A 267 -6.73 15.03 -0.34
N MET A 268 -7.59 15.69 -1.12
CA MET A 268 -7.53 17.12 -1.38
C MET A 268 -7.67 17.98 -0.13
N ALA A 269 -8.70 17.73 0.68
CA ALA A 269 -8.94 18.47 1.93
C ALA A 269 -7.72 18.41 2.85
N ILE A 270 -7.14 17.22 2.97
CA ILE A 270 -5.99 16.93 3.81
C ILE A 270 -4.70 17.58 3.30
N ASN A 271 -4.42 17.46 2.01
CA ASN A 271 -3.13 17.89 1.48
C ASN A 271 -3.09 19.39 1.18
N LEU A 272 -4.24 20.01 0.86
CA LEU A 272 -4.32 21.44 0.60
C LEU A 272 -4.70 22.24 1.84
N GLY A 273 -5.31 21.61 2.84
CA GLY A 273 -5.60 22.21 4.15
C GLY A 273 -4.32 22.58 4.89
N GLY A 274 -4.21 23.82 5.34
CA GLY A 274 -3.04 24.38 6.00
C GLY A 274 -1.87 24.73 5.07
N ALA A 275 -1.78 24.12 3.89
CA ALA A 275 -0.73 24.39 2.90
C ALA A 275 -1.13 25.49 1.90
N LEU A 276 -2.27 25.30 1.21
CA LEU A 276 -2.77 26.25 0.20
C LEU A 276 -4.00 27.02 0.69
N TYR A 277 -4.86 26.36 1.47
CA TYR A 277 -6.07 26.93 2.01
C TYR A 277 -6.09 26.79 3.54
N GLY A 278 -6.53 27.83 4.25
CA GLY A 278 -6.70 27.74 5.70
C GLY A 278 -7.69 26.62 6.08
N TRP A 279 -7.44 25.90 7.18
CA TRP A 279 -8.30 24.80 7.64
C TRP A 279 -9.76 25.22 7.84
N GLY A 280 -10.01 26.46 8.28
CA GLY A 280 -11.35 27.02 8.47
C GLY A 280 -11.99 27.61 7.21
N SER A 281 -11.33 27.53 6.05
CA SER A 281 -11.85 28.06 4.79
C SER A 281 -13.04 27.23 4.27
N GLY A 282 -13.98 27.89 3.59
CA GLY A 282 -15.13 27.22 2.97
C GLY A 282 -14.72 26.13 1.96
N GLN A 283 -13.55 26.28 1.32
CA GLN A 283 -12.98 25.30 0.41
C GLN A 283 -12.62 23.99 1.13
N VAL A 284 -11.85 24.06 2.21
CA VAL A 284 -11.40 22.87 2.95
C VAL A 284 -12.59 22.19 3.66
N ILE A 285 -13.43 22.97 4.32
CA ILE A 285 -14.65 22.45 4.96
C ILE A 285 -15.58 21.83 3.90
N GLY A 286 -15.76 22.50 2.76
CA GLY A 286 -16.53 21.99 1.64
C GLY A 286 -16.02 20.66 1.11
N MET A 287 -14.70 20.47 1.00
CA MET A 287 -14.08 19.20 0.60
C MET A 287 -14.29 18.10 1.64
N PHE A 288 -14.17 18.39 2.95
CA PHE A 288 -14.47 17.43 4.01
C PHE A 288 -15.94 17.00 4.02
N VAL A 289 -16.87 17.97 3.92
CA VAL A 289 -18.32 17.68 3.88
C VAL A 289 -18.66 16.89 2.62
N THR A 290 -18.14 17.28 1.46
CA THR A 290 -18.33 16.55 0.20
C THR A 290 -17.81 15.12 0.32
N SER A 291 -16.63 14.92 0.90
CA SER A 291 -16.10 13.58 1.13
C SER A 291 -16.98 12.76 2.07
N ALA A 292 -17.42 13.33 3.21
CA ALA A 292 -18.28 12.64 4.16
C ALA A 292 -19.62 12.23 3.53
N VAL A 293 -20.25 13.11 2.75
CA VAL A 293 -21.47 12.81 2.01
C VAL A 293 -21.23 11.73 0.96
N LEU A 294 -20.16 11.82 0.18
CA LEU A 294 -19.85 10.81 -0.84
C LEU A 294 -19.49 9.45 -0.23
N PHE A 295 -18.80 9.39 0.91
CA PHE A 295 -18.57 8.15 1.64
C PHE A 295 -19.86 7.56 2.21
N ALA A 296 -20.78 8.39 2.73
CA ALA A 296 -22.09 7.93 3.18
C ALA A 296 -22.92 7.36 2.01
N VAL A 297 -22.96 8.07 0.88
CA VAL A 297 -23.63 7.61 -0.35
C VAL A 297 -22.97 6.33 -0.87
N PHE A 298 -21.64 6.25 -0.87
CA PHE A 298 -20.90 5.04 -1.25
C PHE A 298 -21.24 3.87 -0.32
N GLY A 299 -21.28 4.09 0.99
CA GLY A 299 -21.64 3.09 1.98
C GLY A 299 -23.06 2.55 1.76
N VAL A 300 -24.04 3.43 1.55
CA VAL A 300 -25.42 3.05 1.23
C VAL A 300 -25.48 2.28 -0.09
N GLN A 301 -24.81 2.77 -1.12
CA GLN A 301 -24.80 2.13 -2.45
C GLN A 301 -24.18 0.73 -2.41
N GLN A 302 -23.07 0.54 -1.69
CA GLN A 302 -22.40 -0.76 -1.52
C GLN A 302 -23.16 -1.71 -0.56
N ALA A 303 -23.84 -1.18 0.45
CA ALA A 303 -24.61 -1.97 1.42
C ALA A 303 -25.90 -2.52 0.82
N TYR A 304 -26.65 -1.68 0.09
CA TYR A 304 -27.93 -2.05 -0.52
C TYR A 304 -27.81 -2.47 -1.98
N SER A 305 -26.58 -2.50 -2.54
CA SER A 305 -26.31 -2.84 -3.94
C SER A 305 -27.13 -2.00 -4.94
N ILE A 306 -27.24 -0.68 -4.70
CA ILE A 306 -28.01 0.22 -5.57
C ILE A 306 -27.23 0.43 -6.88
N LEU A 307 -27.87 0.19 -8.03
CA LEU A 307 -27.24 0.26 -9.36
C LEU A 307 -25.98 -0.63 -9.51
N THR A 308 -25.86 -1.65 -8.67
CA THR A 308 -24.82 -2.68 -8.73
C THR A 308 -25.42 -4.02 -8.28
N THR A 309 -24.62 -5.07 -8.19
CA THR A 309 -25.04 -6.35 -7.60
C THR A 309 -24.09 -6.76 -6.49
N VAL A 310 -24.52 -7.69 -5.63
CA VAL A 310 -23.70 -8.22 -4.53
C VAL A 310 -22.35 -8.76 -5.04
N THR A 311 -22.33 -9.34 -6.24
CA THR A 311 -21.11 -9.87 -6.89
C THR A 311 -20.30 -8.80 -7.62
N ASN A 312 -20.94 -7.72 -8.05
CA ASN A 312 -20.35 -6.73 -8.95
C ASN A 312 -19.85 -5.47 -8.24
N ARG A 313 -20.26 -5.25 -6.99
CA ARG A 313 -19.81 -4.14 -6.17
C ARG A 313 -18.27 -4.01 -6.13
N ILE A 314 -17.80 -2.77 -6.12
CA ILE A 314 -16.36 -2.45 -6.19
C ILE A 314 -15.62 -2.71 -4.88
N PHE A 315 -16.28 -2.50 -3.74
CA PHE A 315 -15.70 -2.74 -2.42
C PHE A 315 -16.08 -4.14 -1.93
N PRO A 316 -15.12 -4.97 -1.49
CA PRO A 316 -15.39 -6.31 -0.99
C PRO A 316 -16.01 -6.27 0.41
N ALA A 317 -17.25 -5.77 0.51
CA ALA A 317 -17.90 -5.51 1.80
C ALA A 317 -18.17 -6.78 2.63
N HIS A 318 -18.04 -7.98 2.05
CA HIS A 318 -18.14 -9.24 2.79
C HIS A 318 -16.91 -9.48 3.67
N PHE A 319 -15.75 -8.88 3.35
CA PHE A 319 -14.59 -8.90 4.24
C PHE A 319 -14.86 -8.18 5.56
N LEU A 320 -15.81 -7.23 5.60
CA LEU A 320 -16.23 -6.60 6.85
C LEU A 320 -16.94 -7.56 7.82
N ARG A 321 -17.41 -8.72 7.33
CA ARG A 321 -17.96 -9.79 8.19
C ARG A 321 -16.88 -10.72 8.72
N ASN A 322 -15.69 -10.73 8.12
CA ASN A 322 -14.57 -11.52 8.58
C ASN A 322 -13.75 -10.72 9.61
N TRP A 323 -13.83 -11.14 10.86
CA TRP A 323 -13.15 -10.48 11.99
C TRP A 323 -11.65 -10.30 11.76
N ASN A 324 -10.95 -11.31 11.22
CA ASN A 324 -9.51 -11.23 10.97
C ASN A 324 -9.19 -10.23 9.84
N ALA A 325 -10.01 -10.17 8.79
CA ALA A 325 -9.81 -9.21 7.71
C ALA A 325 -9.99 -7.76 8.20
N VAL A 326 -10.99 -7.50 9.05
CA VAL A 326 -11.21 -6.17 9.64
C VAL A 326 -10.05 -5.78 10.57
N LEU A 327 -9.64 -6.67 11.48
CA LEU A 327 -8.51 -6.40 12.36
C LEU A 327 -7.22 -6.13 11.55
N LEU A 328 -6.98 -6.90 10.49
CA LEU A 328 -5.81 -6.74 9.63
C LEU A 328 -5.84 -5.40 8.89
N PHE A 329 -7.00 -5.00 8.38
CA PHE A 329 -7.20 -3.70 7.73
C PHE A 329 -6.90 -2.54 8.69
N ILE A 330 -7.48 -2.55 9.89
CA ILE A 330 -7.30 -1.47 10.85
C ILE A 330 -5.86 -1.44 11.37
N CYS A 331 -5.28 -2.61 11.68
CA CYS A 331 -3.90 -2.73 12.15
C CYS A 331 -2.91 -2.22 11.11
N ALA A 332 -3.06 -2.62 9.83
CA ALA A 332 -2.21 -2.11 8.76
C ALA A 332 -2.36 -0.59 8.60
N ALA A 333 -3.59 -0.06 8.58
CA ALA A 333 -3.82 1.38 8.46
C ALA A 333 -3.20 2.17 9.63
N ALA A 334 -3.23 1.62 10.84
CA ALA A 334 -2.70 2.26 12.04
C ALA A 334 -1.17 2.20 12.14
N VAL A 335 -0.52 1.13 11.66
CA VAL A 335 0.95 0.94 11.78
C VAL A 335 1.73 1.56 10.61
N ASN A 336 1.18 1.57 9.38
CA ASN A 336 1.87 2.12 8.21
C ASN A 336 2.34 3.60 8.33
N PRO A 337 1.64 4.51 9.05
CA PRO A 337 2.17 5.84 9.37
C PRO A 337 3.59 5.82 9.96
N GLY A 338 3.91 4.79 10.75
CA GLY A 338 5.22 4.64 11.38
C GLY A 338 6.36 4.49 10.38
N SER A 339 6.12 4.08 9.13
CA SER A 339 7.16 4.02 8.10
C SER A 339 7.34 5.37 7.42
N PHE A 340 6.25 6.02 7.02
CA PHE A 340 6.30 7.21 6.17
C PHE A 340 6.50 8.51 6.95
N VAL A 341 5.94 8.66 8.15
CA VAL A 341 6.15 9.89 8.93
C VAL A 341 7.65 10.10 9.23
N PRO A 342 8.42 9.11 9.72
CA PRO A 342 9.86 9.29 9.89
C PRO A 342 10.61 9.60 8.59
N ILE A 343 10.24 8.98 7.46
CA ILE A 343 10.84 9.25 6.15
C ILE A 343 10.72 10.73 5.77
N TYR A 344 9.62 11.41 6.12
CA TYR A 344 9.43 12.82 5.79
C TYR A 344 10.03 13.78 6.83
N TYR A 345 9.96 13.43 8.12
CA TYR A 345 10.29 14.37 9.20
C TYR A 345 11.69 14.22 9.80
N ILE A 346 12.35 13.07 9.63
CA ILE A 346 13.76 12.91 10.06
C ILE A 346 14.71 13.75 9.18
N PRO A 347 14.61 13.76 7.83
CA PRO A 347 15.42 14.65 7.01
C PRO A 347 15.21 16.11 7.40
N LEU A 348 13.96 16.49 7.63
CA LEU A 348 13.59 17.84 8.03
C LEU A 348 14.21 18.23 9.37
N TYR A 349 14.22 17.33 10.35
CA TYR A 349 14.91 17.53 11.63
C TYR A 349 16.40 17.83 11.41
N PHE A 350 17.08 17.05 10.56
CA PHE A 350 18.50 17.21 10.30
C PHE A 350 18.83 18.48 9.52
N GLN A 351 18.00 18.83 8.53
CA GLN A 351 18.11 20.10 7.80
C GLN A 351 17.98 21.30 8.75
N PHE A 352 17.00 21.30 9.67
CA PHE A 352 16.83 22.41 10.61
C PHE A 352 17.90 22.46 11.71
N THR A 353 18.32 21.32 12.26
CA THR A 353 19.22 21.29 13.43
C THR A 353 20.71 21.24 13.08
N ARG A 354 21.06 20.70 11.92
CA ARG A 354 22.45 20.51 11.47
C ARG A 354 22.79 21.30 10.22
N GLY A 355 21.80 21.87 9.53
CA GLY A 355 22.01 22.55 8.26
C GLY A 355 22.42 21.59 7.15
N ASP A 356 22.09 20.30 7.29
CA ASP A 356 22.42 19.29 6.29
C ASP A 356 21.76 19.60 4.96
N SER A 357 22.46 19.33 3.86
CA SER A 357 21.90 19.35 2.52
C SER A 357 20.82 18.26 2.33
N ALA A 358 20.03 18.36 1.25
CA ALA A 358 19.05 17.33 0.91
C ALA A 358 19.68 15.93 0.77
N ILE A 359 20.88 15.85 0.17
CA ILE A 359 21.62 14.60 0.00
C ILE A 359 22.10 14.05 1.35
N GLU A 360 22.67 14.88 2.21
CA GLU A 360 23.11 14.45 3.55
C GLU A 360 21.93 13.97 4.39
N ALA A 361 20.80 14.69 4.37
CA ALA A 361 19.59 14.30 5.07
C ALA A 361 19.02 12.96 4.55
N ALA A 362 19.13 12.69 3.24
CA ALA A 362 18.77 11.40 2.65
C ALA A 362 19.74 10.27 3.07
N ILE A 363 21.05 10.56 3.16
CA ILE A 363 22.05 9.60 3.68
C ILE A 363 21.73 9.23 5.13
N ARG A 364 21.26 10.20 5.94
CA ARG A 364 20.89 9.96 7.33
C ARG A 364 19.68 9.04 7.51
N LEU A 365 18.84 8.87 6.48
CA LEU A 365 17.72 7.92 6.49
C LEU A 365 18.10 6.48 6.13
N LEU A 366 19.33 6.24 5.67
CA LEU A 366 19.77 4.90 5.28
C LEU A 366 19.59 3.84 6.38
N PRO A 367 19.87 4.11 7.68
CA PRO A 367 19.63 3.13 8.74
C PRO A 367 18.18 2.67 8.79
N LEU A 368 17.22 3.61 8.79
CA LEU A 368 15.79 3.29 8.74
C LEU A 368 15.47 2.38 7.55
N ILE A 369 15.88 2.77 6.34
CA ILE A 369 15.39 2.13 5.11
C ILE A 369 16.07 0.79 4.84
N CYS A 370 17.37 0.67 5.15
CA CYS A 370 18.09 -0.61 5.07
C CYS A 370 17.50 -1.64 6.05
N VAL A 371 17.24 -1.24 7.29
CA VAL A 371 16.71 -2.14 8.32
C VAL A 371 15.24 -2.46 8.07
N LEU A 372 14.43 -1.49 7.65
CA LEU A 372 13.07 -1.69 7.17
C LEU A 372 13.04 -2.75 6.08
N SER A 373 13.84 -2.57 5.03
CA SER A 373 13.88 -3.46 3.87
C SER A 373 14.35 -4.87 4.25
N ALA A 374 15.39 -4.99 5.07
CA ALA A 374 15.87 -6.27 5.57
C ALA A 374 14.79 -7.00 6.40
N THR A 375 14.05 -6.26 7.22
CA THR A 375 12.99 -6.82 8.07
C THR A 375 11.75 -7.22 7.26
N ILE A 376 11.41 -6.47 6.21
CA ILE A 376 10.37 -6.86 5.25
C ILE A 376 10.72 -8.19 4.60
N LEU A 377 11.96 -8.36 4.15
CA LEU A 377 12.42 -9.64 3.56
C LEU A 377 12.38 -10.78 4.57
N ALA A 378 12.91 -10.54 5.78
CA ALA A 378 12.94 -11.53 6.84
C ALA A 378 11.52 -11.97 7.24
N SER A 379 10.62 -11.02 7.47
CA SER A 379 9.23 -11.31 7.82
C SER A 379 8.51 -12.10 6.73
N GLY A 380 8.68 -11.73 5.45
CA GLY A 380 8.12 -12.48 4.33
C GLY A 380 8.60 -13.94 4.30
N HIS A 381 9.91 -14.17 4.26
CA HIS A 381 10.46 -15.53 4.12
C HIS A 381 10.18 -16.40 5.36
N LEU A 382 10.34 -15.84 6.55
CA LEU A 382 10.13 -16.58 7.80
C LEU A 382 8.64 -16.82 8.07
N MET A 383 7.75 -15.89 7.70
CA MET A 383 6.30 -16.13 7.76
C MET A 383 5.87 -17.24 6.80
N GLY A 384 6.45 -17.29 5.59
CA GLY A 384 6.26 -18.40 4.65
C GLY A 384 6.69 -19.76 5.21
N ARG A 385 7.78 -19.79 5.98
CA ARG A 385 8.33 -21.01 6.60
C ARG A 385 7.59 -21.45 7.86
N PHE A 386 7.26 -20.53 8.76
CA PHE A 386 6.68 -20.84 10.06
C PHE A 386 5.15 -20.80 10.09
N GLY A 387 4.52 -20.08 9.15
CA GLY A 387 3.07 -19.96 9.01
C GLY A 387 2.39 -19.06 10.05
N TYR A 388 3.13 -18.44 10.97
CA TYR A 388 2.57 -17.52 11.97
C TYR A 388 2.75 -16.06 11.56
N PHE A 389 1.66 -15.30 11.54
CA PHE A 389 1.70 -13.85 11.26
C PHE A 389 1.55 -12.99 12.51
N GLN A 390 0.78 -13.43 13.52
CA GLN A 390 0.52 -12.65 14.73
C GLN A 390 1.79 -12.15 15.45
N PRO A 391 2.85 -12.97 15.66
CA PRO A 391 4.06 -12.50 16.34
C PRO A 391 4.74 -11.32 15.63
N TRP A 392 4.73 -11.31 14.29
CA TRP A 392 5.29 -10.22 13.49
C TRP A 392 4.57 -8.91 13.76
N TYR A 393 3.24 -8.94 13.88
CA TYR A 393 2.46 -7.74 14.19
C TYR A 393 2.64 -7.27 15.64
N ILE A 394 2.74 -8.18 16.61
CA ILE A 394 2.99 -7.82 18.01
C ILE A 394 4.36 -7.17 18.16
N VAL A 395 5.42 -7.88 17.74
CA VAL A 395 6.80 -7.38 17.84
C VAL A 395 6.96 -6.11 17.01
N GLY A 396 6.39 -6.11 15.80
CA GLY A 396 6.40 -4.97 14.90
C GLY A 396 5.79 -3.71 15.52
N SER A 397 4.61 -3.86 16.12
CA SER A 397 3.91 -2.76 16.79
C SER A 397 4.65 -2.25 18.03
N VAL A 398 5.20 -3.16 18.85
CA VAL A 398 5.99 -2.78 20.04
C VAL A 398 7.23 -1.95 19.64
N LEU A 399 7.99 -2.41 18.65
CA LEU A 399 9.22 -1.73 18.23
C LEU A 399 8.93 -0.40 17.52
N THR A 400 7.87 -0.35 16.70
CA THR A 400 7.41 0.90 16.07
C THR A 400 6.99 1.92 17.12
N MET A 401 6.23 1.49 18.13
CA MET A 401 5.80 2.33 19.25
C MET A 401 7.01 2.83 20.04
N ALA A 402 7.93 1.94 20.42
CA ALA A 402 9.11 2.30 21.19
C ALA A 402 10.00 3.32 20.44
N GLY A 403 10.32 3.05 19.17
CA GLY A 403 11.12 3.96 18.35
C GLY A 403 10.42 5.31 18.13
N SER A 404 9.11 5.31 17.90
CA SER A 404 8.33 6.55 17.75
C SER A 404 8.24 7.37 19.04
N VAL A 405 8.10 6.72 20.20
CA VAL A 405 8.13 7.39 21.52
C VAL A 405 9.52 7.99 21.77
N LEU A 406 10.59 7.30 21.42
CA LEU A 406 11.94 7.83 21.55
C LEU A 406 12.18 9.04 20.63
N LEU A 407 11.71 8.97 19.37
CA LEU A 407 11.74 10.12 18.45
C LEU A 407 10.90 11.31 18.96
N SER A 408 9.81 11.06 19.70
CA SER A 408 9.03 12.14 20.31
C SER A 408 9.75 12.88 21.45
N ARG A 409 10.97 12.45 21.82
CA ARG A 409 11.78 13.04 22.90
C ARG A 409 13.11 13.64 22.42
N ILE A 410 13.31 13.76 21.11
CA ILE A 410 14.54 14.32 20.54
C ILE A 410 14.65 15.82 20.87
N ALA A 411 15.83 16.25 21.28
CA ALA A 411 16.22 17.65 21.45
C ALA A 411 17.17 18.10 20.33
N PRO A 412 17.35 19.43 20.08
CA PRO A 412 18.22 19.92 19.01
C PRO A 412 19.67 19.40 19.05
N ASP A 413 20.17 19.07 20.23
CA ASP A 413 21.53 18.57 20.50
C ASP A 413 21.61 17.03 20.55
N THR A 414 20.52 16.31 20.26
CA THR A 414 20.50 14.84 20.30
C THR A 414 21.62 14.26 19.44
N PRO A 415 22.46 13.36 20.00
CA PRO A 415 23.52 12.71 19.25
C PRO A 415 22.96 11.92 18.06
N GLN A 416 23.61 12.04 16.91
CA GLN A 416 23.19 11.38 15.66
C GLN A 416 23.02 9.86 15.82
N ALA A 417 23.92 9.23 16.58
CA ALA A 417 23.87 7.79 16.88
C ALA A 417 22.59 7.37 17.62
N GLN A 418 22.01 8.23 18.46
CA GLN A 418 20.75 7.92 19.14
C GLN A 418 19.58 7.94 18.15
N ILE A 419 19.55 8.91 17.24
CA ILE A 419 18.53 9.01 16.19
C ILE A 419 18.59 7.77 15.29
N TYR A 420 19.79 7.36 14.87
CA TYR A 420 19.97 6.11 14.11
C TYR A 420 19.49 4.88 14.88
N GLY A 421 19.70 4.83 16.19
CA GLY A 421 19.14 3.78 17.04
C GLY A 421 17.60 3.76 17.03
N PHE A 422 16.96 4.92 17.05
CA PHE A 422 15.50 5.03 17.00
C PHE A 422 14.95 4.66 15.62
N GLU A 423 15.63 5.07 14.56
CA GLU A 423 15.35 4.66 13.18
C GLU A 423 15.40 3.14 13.01
N ILE A 424 16.42 2.47 13.56
CA ILE A 424 16.55 1.02 13.51
C ILE A 424 15.34 0.35 14.18
N LEU A 425 14.91 0.83 15.35
CA LEU A 425 13.72 0.29 16.03
C LEU A 425 12.45 0.42 15.17
N ILE A 426 12.24 1.58 14.55
CA ILE A 426 11.09 1.79 13.67
C ILE A 426 11.21 0.94 12.39
N GLY A 427 12.40 0.83 11.83
CA GLY A 427 12.68 0.02 10.64
C GLY A 427 12.33 -1.44 10.88
N ILE A 428 12.79 -2.02 11.99
CA ILE A 428 12.40 -3.38 12.38
C ILE A 428 10.90 -3.44 12.62
N GLY A 429 10.37 -2.52 13.42
CA GLY A 429 8.97 -2.53 13.83
C GLY A 429 8.00 -2.53 12.66
N THR A 430 8.11 -1.52 11.80
CA THR A 430 7.21 -1.36 10.67
C THR A 430 7.49 -2.37 9.56
N GLY A 431 8.76 -2.76 9.38
CA GLY A 431 9.14 -3.77 8.39
C GLY A 431 8.49 -5.14 8.64
N CYS A 432 8.16 -5.48 9.89
CA CYS A 432 7.39 -6.67 10.24
C CYS A 432 5.94 -6.64 9.73
N CYS A 433 5.37 -5.46 9.48
CA CYS A 433 3.93 -5.29 9.27
C CYS A 433 3.57 -4.85 7.83
N VAL A 434 4.40 -4.00 7.20
CA VAL A 434 4.07 -3.28 5.96
C VAL A 434 3.62 -4.21 4.83
N GLN A 435 4.35 -5.31 4.58
CA GLN A 435 3.99 -6.27 3.52
C GLN A 435 3.32 -7.55 4.02
N ALA A 436 3.36 -7.83 5.33
CA ALA A 436 2.79 -9.05 5.87
C ALA A 436 1.28 -9.16 5.60
N GLY A 437 0.57 -8.02 5.63
CA GLY A 437 -0.88 -7.98 5.47
C GLY A 437 -1.37 -8.49 4.11
N TYR A 438 -0.60 -8.24 3.04
CA TYR A 438 -0.95 -8.74 1.70
C TYR A 438 -0.88 -10.27 1.61
N ALA A 439 0.09 -10.89 2.28
CA ALA A 439 0.17 -12.35 2.32
C ALA A 439 -0.94 -12.95 3.19
N VAL A 440 -1.21 -12.34 4.35
CA VAL A 440 -2.22 -12.82 5.30
C VAL A 440 -3.63 -12.75 4.70
N ILE A 441 -4.02 -11.62 4.11
CA ILE A 441 -5.38 -11.49 3.54
C ILE A 441 -5.62 -12.53 2.44
N GLN A 442 -4.58 -12.84 1.66
CA GLN A 442 -4.65 -13.79 0.56
C GLN A 442 -4.73 -15.25 1.01
N ALA A 443 -4.26 -15.56 2.22
CA ALA A 443 -4.50 -16.86 2.82
C ALA A 443 -5.95 -16.99 3.34
N LEU A 444 -6.57 -15.87 3.72
CA LEU A 444 -7.93 -15.84 4.26
C LEU A 444 -9.04 -15.83 3.20
N VAL A 445 -8.70 -15.71 1.92
CA VAL A 445 -9.68 -15.59 0.84
C VAL A 445 -9.52 -16.69 -0.22
N PRO A 446 -10.60 -17.09 -0.91
CA PRO A 446 -10.51 -18.00 -2.03
C PRO A 446 -9.63 -17.45 -3.17
N PRO A 447 -9.01 -18.31 -4.00
CA PRO A 447 -8.17 -17.88 -5.13
C PRO A 447 -8.86 -16.90 -6.11
N ALA A 448 -10.17 -17.04 -6.29
CA ALA A 448 -10.97 -16.15 -7.14
C ALA A 448 -11.07 -14.71 -6.60
N GLU A 449 -10.80 -14.49 -5.31
CA GLU A 449 -10.93 -13.19 -4.65
C GLU A 449 -9.58 -12.56 -4.29
N LEU A 450 -8.45 -13.13 -4.73
CA LEU A 450 -7.11 -12.62 -4.41
C LEU A 450 -6.95 -11.14 -4.75
N ALA A 451 -7.41 -10.72 -5.94
CA ALA A 451 -7.35 -9.31 -6.37
C ALA A 451 -8.14 -8.38 -5.43
N PHE A 452 -9.29 -8.82 -4.91
CA PHE A 452 -10.08 -8.05 -3.95
C PHE A 452 -9.39 -7.99 -2.58
N GLY A 453 -8.77 -9.09 -2.14
CA GLY A 453 -7.97 -9.11 -0.91
C GLY A 453 -6.80 -8.14 -0.97
N ILE A 454 -6.08 -8.13 -2.10
CA ILE A 454 -4.94 -7.22 -2.33
C ILE A 454 -5.43 -5.77 -2.34
N SER A 455 -6.49 -5.43 -3.07
CA SER A 455 -6.99 -4.06 -3.13
C SER A 455 -7.56 -3.57 -1.79
N PHE A 456 -8.17 -4.46 -1.01
CA PHE A 456 -8.62 -4.17 0.36
C PHE A 456 -7.44 -3.80 1.26
N MET A 457 -6.35 -4.57 1.23
CA MET A 457 -5.16 -4.25 2.01
C MET A 457 -4.40 -3.03 1.48
N MET A 458 -4.40 -2.80 0.17
CA MET A 458 -3.80 -1.60 -0.42
C MET A 458 -4.55 -0.33 -0.04
N LEU A 459 -5.88 -0.38 0.00
CA LEU A 459 -6.69 0.73 0.49
C LEU A 459 -6.35 1.04 1.95
N SER A 460 -6.20 0.02 2.80
CA SER A 460 -5.75 0.18 4.19
C SER A 460 -4.38 0.84 4.28
N GLN A 461 -3.39 0.31 3.54
CA GLN A 461 -2.02 0.82 3.54
C GLN A 461 -1.97 2.28 3.11
N LEU A 462 -2.55 2.61 1.95
CA LEU A 462 -2.48 3.97 1.41
C LEU A 462 -3.30 4.98 2.21
N SER A 463 -4.47 4.58 2.73
CA SER A 463 -5.25 5.42 3.63
C SER A 463 -4.49 5.70 4.91
N GLY A 464 -3.87 4.67 5.52
CA GLY A 464 -3.04 4.80 6.70
C GLY A 464 -1.90 5.80 6.49
N ILE A 465 -1.15 5.66 5.40
CA ILE A 465 -0.07 6.59 5.04
C ILE A 465 -0.61 8.01 4.87
N ALA A 466 -1.68 8.18 4.08
CA ALA A 466 -2.25 9.49 3.79
C ALA A 466 -2.75 10.20 5.05
N PHE A 467 -3.58 9.55 5.87
CA PHE A 467 -4.09 10.13 7.12
C PHE A 467 -2.97 10.33 8.15
N GLY A 468 -2.01 9.40 8.24
CA GLY A 468 -0.88 9.51 9.15
C GLY A 468 -0.03 10.74 8.85
N LEU A 469 0.34 10.94 7.58
CA LEU A 469 1.13 12.07 7.14
C LEU A 469 0.34 13.40 7.24
N ALA A 470 -0.96 13.37 6.99
CA ALA A 470 -1.86 14.50 7.19
C ALA A 470 -1.88 15.00 8.64
N ILE A 471 -2.10 14.07 9.58
CA ILE A 471 -2.17 14.39 11.00
C ILE A 471 -0.80 14.88 11.48
N ALA A 472 0.27 14.19 11.08
CA ALA A 472 1.65 14.60 11.32
C ALA A 472 1.93 16.04 10.83
N GLY A 473 1.55 16.36 9.59
CA GLY A 473 1.72 17.69 9.00
C GLY A 473 0.91 18.76 9.69
N ALA A 474 -0.36 18.49 9.99
CA ALA A 474 -1.19 19.40 10.75
C ALA A 474 -0.60 19.67 12.15
N VAL A 475 -0.11 18.64 12.83
CA VAL A 475 0.54 18.77 14.15
C VAL A 475 1.83 19.58 14.03
N PHE A 476 2.66 19.32 13.02
CA PHE A 476 3.90 20.05 12.76
C PHE A 476 3.62 21.53 12.53
N VAL A 477 2.80 21.86 11.53
CA VAL A 477 2.54 23.25 11.11
C VAL A 477 1.90 24.04 12.25
N ASN A 478 0.83 23.53 12.86
CA ASN A 478 0.16 24.25 13.96
C ASN A 478 1.08 24.39 15.18
N GLY A 479 1.81 23.33 15.53
CA GLY A 479 2.73 23.34 16.66
C GLY A 479 3.90 24.31 16.46
N ALA A 480 4.49 24.31 15.26
CA ALA A 480 5.63 25.15 14.94
C ALA A 480 5.22 26.61 14.77
N MET A 481 4.10 26.92 14.10
CA MET A 481 3.58 28.28 14.00
C MET A 481 3.26 28.88 15.37
N THR A 482 2.60 28.12 16.25
CA THR A 482 2.31 28.57 17.62
C THR A 482 3.62 28.87 18.37
N SER A 483 4.57 27.94 18.34
CA SER A 483 5.84 28.08 19.08
C SER A 483 6.72 29.20 18.53
N LEU A 484 6.81 29.34 17.20
CA LEU A 484 7.58 30.41 16.56
C LEU A 484 6.95 31.77 16.81
N SER A 485 5.61 31.91 16.74
CA SER A 485 4.95 33.21 17.00
C SER A 485 5.16 33.72 18.42
N LEU A 486 5.32 32.83 19.40
CA LEU A 486 5.63 33.18 20.79
C LEU A 486 7.09 33.62 20.95
N ASN A 487 8.02 32.97 20.23
CA ASN A 487 9.45 33.22 20.34
C ASN A 487 9.94 34.35 19.42
N LEU A 488 9.23 34.63 18.33
CA LEU A 488 9.51 35.65 17.32
C LEU A 488 8.27 36.53 17.10
N PRO A 489 7.84 37.32 18.11
CA PRO A 489 6.57 38.06 18.07
C PRO A 489 6.52 39.17 17.00
N HIS A 490 7.67 39.52 16.41
CA HIS A 490 7.78 40.54 15.36
C HIS A 490 7.77 39.96 13.94
N ALA A 491 7.86 38.64 13.79
CA ALA A 491 7.79 38.00 12.48
C ALA A 491 6.33 37.92 12.00
N SER A 492 6.10 38.28 10.74
CA SER A 492 4.79 38.13 10.11
C SER A 492 4.42 36.66 9.91
N HIS A 493 3.13 36.38 9.76
CA HIS A 493 2.64 35.02 9.51
C HIS A 493 3.26 34.39 8.25
N GLU A 494 3.49 35.20 7.21
CA GLU A 494 4.10 34.77 5.96
C GLU A 494 5.59 34.42 6.14
N GLU A 495 6.34 35.22 6.91
CA GLU A 495 7.72 34.91 7.26
C GLU A 495 7.84 33.62 8.06
N LEU A 496 6.94 33.42 9.04
CA LEU A 496 6.89 32.20 9.82
C LEU A 496 6.55 30.97 8.95
N GLN A 497 5.63 31.08 8.00
CA GLN A 497 5.34 30.00 7.05
C GLN A 497 6.53 29.69 6.14
N MET A 498 7.23 30.73 5.65
CA MET A 498 8.47 30.56 4.88
C MET A 498 9.58 29.91 5.70
N MET A 499 9.64 30.12 7.02
CA MET A 499 10.58 29.44 7.91
C MET A 499 10.29 27.93 8.06
N LEU A 500 9.02 27.52 7.92
CA LEU A 500 8.60 26.13 8.07
C LEU A 500 8.78 25.29 6.81
N SER A 501 8.82 25.91 5.63
CA SER A 501 8.97 25.20 4.36
C SER A 501 10.38 24.64 4.12
N GLY A 502 11.35 24.90 5.02
CA GLY A 502 12.74 24.41 4.90
C GLY A 502 13.55 25.04 3.76
N THR A 503 12.92 25.85 2.92
CA THR A 503 13.52 26.56 1.77
C THR A 503 14.24 27.85 2.15
N SER A 504 14.30 28.18 3.44
CA SER A 504 14.71 29.47 3.97
C SER A 504 16.13 29.45 4.56
N GLY A 505 17.06 28.68 3.97
CA GLY A 505 18.48 28.76 4.33
C GLY A 505 19.02 30.21 4.31
N SER A 506 18.46 31.06 3.45
CA SER A 506 18.76 32.51 3.37
C SER A 506 18.09 33.37 4.45
N TYR A 507 16.94 32.97 4.99
CA TYR A 507 16.26 33.71 6.07
C TYR A 507 16.73 33.24 7.46
N TYR A 508 17.02 31.94 7.64
CA TYR A 508 17.67 31.46 8.86
C TYR A 508 19.08 32.03 9.05
N SER A 509 19.79 32.31 7.96
CA SER A 509 21.09 32.99 8.00
C SER A 509 20.99 34.50 8.22
N SER A 510 19.83 35.13 8.01
CA SER A 510 19.61 36.54 8.32
C SER A 510 19.15 36.79 9.77
N LEU A 511 18.73 35.74 10.49
CA LEU A 511 18.41 35.80 11.92
C LEU A 511 19.67 35.91 12.78
N THR A 512 19.55 36.59 13.92
CA THR A 512 20.59 36.59 14.96
C THR A 512 20.75 35.17 15.53
N ASP A 513 21.93 34.85 16.03
CA ASP A 513 22.24 33.51 16.58
C ASP A 513 21.22 33.08 17.64
N SER A 514 20.82 34.00 18.53
CA SER A 514 19.80 33.74 19.56
C SER A 514 18.40 33.51 18.99
N ALA A 515 17.98 34.28 17.98
CA ALA A 515 16.68 34.09 17.33
C ALA A 515 16.64 32.75 16.55
N ARG A 516 17.75 32.36 15.94
CA ARG A 516 17.90 31.08 15.25
C ARG A 516 17.81 29.90 16.22
N GLU A 517 18.48 29.96 17.37
CA GLU A 517 18.39 28.91 18.40
C GLU A 517 16.95 28.73 18.92
N LEU A 518 16.26 29.84 19.21
CA LEU A 518 14.86 29.81 19.64
C LEU A 518 13.91 29.27 18.56
N ALA A 519 14.19 29.56 17.29
CA ALA A 519 13.44 29.03 16.16
C ALA A 519 13.65 27.52 16.00
N ILE A 520 14.90 27.05 16.08
CA ILE A 520 15.24 25.63 16.00
C ILE A 520 14.60 24.86 17.16
N ASP A 521 14.67 25.36 18.40
CA ASP A 521 14.03 24.71 19.56
C ASP A 521 12.50 24.63 19.38
N ALA A 522 11.86 25.69 18.90
CA ALA A 522 10.43 25.71 18.60
C ALA A 522 10.04 24.65 17.55
N ILE A 523 10.83 24.52 16.49
CA ILE A 523 10.61 23.55 15.42
C ILE A 523 10.83 22.13 15.90
N VAL A 524 11.89 21.88 16.68
CA VAL A 524 12.14 20.55 17.26
C VAL A 524 11.02 20.14 18.21
N LYS A 525 10.49 21.05 19.04
CA LYS A 525 9.30 20.79 19.87
C LYS A 525 8.05 20.45 19.06
N ALA A 526 7.89 21.04 17.87
CA ALA A 526 6.83 20.66 16.95
C ALA A 526 7.07 19.27 16.34
N LEU A 527 8.30 18.97 15.91
CA LEU A 527 8.72 17.67 15.38
C LEU A 527 8.53 16.53 16.39
N GLN A 528 8.80 16.77 17.67
CA GLN A 528 8.51 15.81 18.75
C GLN A 528 7.04 15.34 18.71
N LYS A 529 6.11 16.28 18.48
CA LYS A 529 4.67 15.99 18.44
C LYS A 529 4.24 15.27 17.16
N VAL A 530 5.04 15.33 16.09
CA VAL A 530 4.75 14.66 14.82
C VAL A 530 4.71 13.14 14.97
N PHE A 531 5.47 12.58 15.91
CA PHE A 531 5.51 11.14 16.18
C PHE A 531 4.37 10.65 17.08
N ILE A 532 3.49 11.54 17.58
CA ILE A 532 2.29 11.16 18.34
C ILE A 532 1.37 10.21 17.54
N PRO A 533 0.90 10.58 16.34
CA PRO A 533 0.06 9.67 15.55
C PRO A 533 0.74 8.34 15.25
N THR A 534 2.07 8.28 15.12
CA THR A 534 2.77 7.03 14.83
C THR A 534 2.81 6.08 16.02
N TYR A 535 3.15 6.54 17.22
CA TYR A 535 3.13 5.67 18.39
C TYR A 535 1.71 5.33 18.87
N VAL A 536 0.73 6.23 18.68
CA VAL A 536 -0.69 5.92 18.96
C VAL A 536 -1.21 4.87 17.98
N GLY A 537 -0.90 5.01 16.69
CA GLY A 537 -1.22 4.02 15.67
C GLY A 537 -0.56 2.66 15.94
N ALA A 538 0.70 2.67 16.39
CA ALA A 538 1.40 1.45 16.79
C ALA A 538 0.82 0.81 18.07
N ALA A 539 0.40 1.62 19.06
CA ALA A 539 -0.29 1.11 20.25
C ALA A 539 -1.63 0.45 19.90
N LEU A 540 -2.41 1.07 19.01
CA LEU A 540 -3.62 0.47 18.46
C LEU A 540 -3.30 -0.84 17.71
N GLY A 541 -2.27 -0.82 16.86
CA GLY A 541 -1.77 -2.00 16.16
C GLY A 541 -1.42 -3.15 17.10
N LEU A 542 -0.76 -2.85 18.23
CA LEU A 542 -0.42 -3.81 19.27
C LEU A 542 -1.68 -4.44 19.88
N VAL A 543 -2.63 -3.62 20.33
CA VAL A 543 -3.89 -4.09 20.93
C VAL A 543 -4.65 -5.00 19.95
N LEU A 544 -4.78 -4.57 18.69
CA LEU A 544 -5.48 -5.35 17.66
C LEU A 544 -4.74 -6.63 17.30
N SER A 545 -3.41 -6.61 17.27
CA SER A 545 -2.60 -7.80 16.97
C SER A 545 -2.74 -8.91 18.02
N CYS A 546 -3.03 -8.56 19.28
CA CYS A 546 -3.35 -9.53 20.33
C CYS A 546 -4.69 -10.24 20.09
N LEU A 547 -5.59 -9.63 19.32
CA LEU A 547 -6.91 -10.18 18.98
C LEU A 547 -6.88 -11.07 17.73
N PHE A 548 -5.74 -11.17 17.03
CA PHE A 548 -5.59 -12.07 15.90
C PHE A 548 -5.71 -13.54 16.31
N THR A 549 -6.18 -14.36 15.37
CA THR A 549 -6.16 -15.81 15.53
C THR A 549 -4.73 -16.32 15.68
N LYS A 550 -4.53 -17.28 16.60
CA LYS A 550 -3.25 -17.97 16.82
C LYS A 550 -2.99 -19.09 15.79
N ARG A 551 -3.91 -19.30 14.85
CA ARG A 551 -3.82 -20.36 13.83
C ARG A 551 -2.71 -20.06 12.82
N LYS A 552 -2.06 -21.12 12.32
CA LYS A 552 -1.13 -21.00 11.20
C LYS A 552 -1.88 -20.73 9.90
N LEU A 553 -1.30 -19.88 9.06
CA LEU A 553 -1.81 -19.49 7.74
C LEU A 553 -1.98 -20.68 6.77
N PHE A 554 -1.18 -21.73 6.93
CA PHE A 554 -1.04 -22.81 5.93
C PHE A 554 -1.39 -24.20 6.49
N GLU A 555 -2.11 -24.29 7.61
CA GLU A 555 -2.68 -25.56 8.10
C GLU A 555 -4.19 -25.61 7.79
N ASN A 556 -4.60 -26.57 6.95
CA ASN A 556 -5.96 -26.92 6.55
C ASN A 556 -6.83 -25.78 5.96
N SER A 557 -6.72 -25.58 4.65
CA SER A 557 -7.58 -24.72 3.81
C SER A 557 -9.08 -25.01 3.94
N ALA A 558 -9.49 -26.16 4.51
CA ALA A 558 -10.89 -26.50 4.76
C ALA A 558 -11.52 -25.77 5.96
N ALA A 559 -10.73 -25.19 6.87
CA ALA A 559 -11.23 -24.55 8.10
C ALA A 559 -11.23 -23.01 8.06
N MET A 560 -10.79 -22.39 6.96
CA MET A 560 -10.74 -20.92 6.80
C MET A 560 -12.03 -20.30 6.24
N ALA A 561 -13.01 -21.12 5.84
CA ALA A 561 -14.29 -20.67 5.28
C ALA A 561 -15.46 -20.66 6.29
N LEU A 562 -15.18 -20.90 7.58
CA LEU A 562 -16.11 -20.78 8.71
C LEU A 562 -15.57 -19.73 9.69
#